data_AF-Q47DU3-F1
#
_entry.id   AF-Q47DU3-F1
#
_cell.length_a   1.000
_cell.length_b   1.000
_cell.length_c   1.000
_cell.angle_alpha   90.00
_cell.angle_beta   90.00
_cell.angle_gamma   90.00
#
_symmetry.space_group_name_H-M   'P 1'
#
loop_
_entity.id
_entity.type
_entity.pdbx_description
1 polymer ?
#
loop_
_entity_poly.entity_id
_entity_poly.type
_entity_poly.pdbx_seq_one_letter_code
_entity_poly.pdbx_strand_id
1 'polypeptide(L)'
;MKEIKAFIHPHRTAAVIQALRESGACDTNAGASCFHIAISQVQCVHATSDGSQHYSVELAEPVVLQTKLELVCEDDTADLLVDLIVRHGHAGQVCSGWVHVHVLERRIPIG
;
A
#
# COMPACT_ATOMS: atom_id res chain seq x y z
N MET A 1 -10.68 -10.63 9.56
CA MET A 1 -9.72 -10.34 8.46
C MET A 1 -9.87 -8.89 8.03
N LYS A 2 -8.77 -8.29 7.58
CA LYS A 2 -8.73 -6.94 6.99
C LYS A 2 -8.20 -6.96 5.57
N GLU A 3 -8.68 -6.02 4.77
CA GLU A 3 -8.05 -5.61 3.51
C GLU A 3 -7.36 -4.26 3.74
N ILE A 4 -6.07 -4.18 3.42
CA ILE A 4 -5.26 -2.97 3.51
C ILE A 4 -4.97 -2.50 2.09
N LYS A 5 -5.26 -1.23 1.81
CA LYS A 5 -4.91 -0.55 0.55
C LYS A 5 -4.02 0.64 0.85
N ALA A 6 -2.79 0.61 0.37
CA ALA A 6 -1.82 1.67 0.57
C ALA A 6 -1.47 2.34 -0.75
N PHE A 7 -1.45 3.66 -0.76
CA PHE A 7 -1.02 4.49 -1.86
C PHE A 7 0.33 5.10 -1.47
N ILE A 8 1.39 4.67 -2.13
CA ILE A 8 2.76 4.92 -1.71
C ILE A 8 3.51 5.61 -2.86
N HIS A 9 4.40 6.55 -2.53
CA HIS A 9 5.28 7.13 -3.53
C HIS A 9 6.14 6.02 -4.20
N PRO A 10 6.26 5.96 -5.54
CA PRO A 10 6.91 4.84 -6.24
C PRO A 10 8.34 4.52 -5.75
N HIS A 11 9.13 5.53 -5.39
CA HIS A 11 10.47 5.35 -4.83
C HIS A 11 10.52 4.64 -3.46
N ARG A 12 9.43 4.59 -2.71
CA ARG A 12 9.35 3.94 -1.39
C ARG A 12 8.77 2.53 -1.44
N THR A 13 8.10 2.17 -2.53
CA THR A 13 7.45 0.87 -2.72
C THR A 13 8.37 -0.30 -2.41
N ALA A 14 9.61 -0.29 -2.94
CA ALA A 14 10.56 -1.38 -2.71
C ALA A 14 10.93 -1.54 -1.23
N ALA A 15 11.12 -0.44 -0.51
CA ALA A 15 11.43 -0.45 0.92
C ALA A 15 10.25 -0.99 1.76
N VAL A 16 9.01 -0.65 1.38
CA VAL A 16 7.81 -1.19 2.03
C VAL A 16 7.68 -2.69 1.79
N ILE A 17 7.83 -3.17 0.55
CA ILE A 17 7.77 -4.61 0.24
C ILE A 17 8.84 -5.37 1.04
N GLN A 18 10.06 -4.84 1.09
CA GLN A 18 11.15 -5.48 1.82
C GLN A 18 10.84 -5.58 3.32
N ALA A 19 10.37 -4.49 3.95
CA ALA A 19 9.99 -4.48 5.35
C ALA A 19 8.85 -5.47 5.65
N LEU A 20 7.86 -5.57 4.76
CA LEU A 20 6.78 -6.55 4.89
C LEU A 20 7.31 -7.99 4.81
N ARG A 21 8.27 -8.28 3.92
CA ARG A 21 8.90 -9.61 3.82
C ARG A 21 9.74 -9.95 5.05
N GLU A 22 10.55 -9.01 5.51
CA GLU A 22 11.43 -9.19 6.67
C GLU A 22 10.68 -9.32 7.99
N SER A 23 9.46 -8.78 8.08
CA SER A 23 8.61 -8.91 9.26
C SER A 23 8.17 -10.34 9.57
N GLY A 24 8.27 -11.26 8.60
CA GLY A 24 7.76 -12.63 8.73
C GLY A 24 6.22 -12.73 8.73
N ALA A 25 5.50 -11.61 8.87
CA ALA A 25 4.03 -11.56 8.87
C ALA A 25 3.41 -11.95 7.51
N CYS A 26 4.21 -11.91 6.44
CA CYS A 26 3.83 -12.27 5.08
C CYS A 26 4.55 -13.53 4.56
N ASP A 27 5.20 -14.31 5.44
CA ASP A 27 5.97 -15.47 5.00
C ASP A 27 5.06 -16.66 4.66
N THR A 28 4.94 -16.95 3.36
CA THR A 28 4.11 -18.01 2.79
C THR A 28 4.45 -19.41 3.29
N ASN A 29 5.63 -19.61 3.89
CA ASN A 29 6.10 -20.92 4.35
C ASN A 29 5.85 -21.20 5.85
N ALA A 30 5.51 -20.17 6.63
CA ALA A 30 5.39 -20.27 8.09
C ALA A 30 3.95 -20.20 8.62
N GLY A 31 2.95 -20.42 7.75
CA GLY A 31 1.54 -20.26 8.13
C GLY A 31 1.14 -18.80 8.40
N ALA A 32 1.82 -17.85 7.76
CA ALA A 32 1.72 -16.44 8.11
C ALA A 32 0.38 -15.77 7.72
N SER A 33 0.05 -14.74 8.51
CA SER A 33 -1.19 -13.97 8.57
C SER A 33 -1.52 -13.08 7.36
N CYS A 34 -0.60 -12.92 6.39
CA CYS A 34 -0.83 -12.11 5.20
C CYS A 34 -0.73 -12.97 3.93
N PHE A 35 -1.76 -12.87 3.08
CA PHE A 35 -2.08 -13.94 2.13
C PHE A 35 -1.80 -13.60 0.67
N HIS A 36 -1.84 -12.32 0.32
CA HIS A 36 -1.66 -11.85 -1.05
C HIS A 36 -1.22 -10.39 -1.00
N ILE A 37 -0.20 -10.03 -1.79
CA ILE A 37 0.21 -8.64 -2.00
C ILE A 37 0.07 -8.35 -3.50
N ALA A 38 -0.90 -7.52 -3.86
CA ALA A 38 -1.08 -7.00 -5.21
C ALA A 38 -0.47 -5.61 -5.32
N ILE A 39 0.10 -5.30 -6.49
CA ILE A 39 0.71 -4.00 -6.76
C ILE A 39 0.24 -3.51 -8.12
N SER A 40 -0.21 -2.26 -8.18
CA SER A 40 -0.54 -1.57 -9.42
C SER A 40 -0.04 -0.12 -9.39
N GLN A 41 0.17 0.47 -10.56
CA GLN A 41 0.45 1.91 -10.69
C GLN A 41 -0.88 2.65 -10.86
N VAL A 42 -1.05 3.75 -10.13
CA VAL A 42 -2.26 4.58 -10.18
C VAL A 42 -1.89 6.05 -10.31
N GLN A 43 -2.73 6.81 -11.00
CA GLN A 43 -2.69 8.26 -10.98
C GLN A 43 -3.68 8.77 -9.94
N CYS A 44 -3.20 9.60 -9.02
CA CYS A 44 -4.04 10.21 -8.01
C CYS A 44 -4.14 11.70 -8.28
N VAL A 45 -5.38 12.18 -8.41
CA VAL A 45 -5.69 13.61 -8.41
C VAL A 45 -5.46 14.09 -6.97
N HIS A 46 -4.33 14.72 -6.70
CA HIS A 46 -3.99 15.23 -5.38
C HIS A 46 -3.63 16.70 -5.44
N ALA A 47 -4.08 17.45 -4.42
CA ALA A 47 -3.81 18.88 -4.27
C ALA A 47 -2.55 19.18 -3.43
N THR A 48 -1.74 18.17 -3.10
CA THR A 48 -0.51 18.37 -2.34
C THR A 48 0.61 18.80 -3.28
N SER A 49 1.25 19.92 -2.98
CA SER A 49 2.25 20.57 -3.82
C SER A 49 3.62 19.88 -3.77
N ASP A 50 3.66 18.57 -3.92
CA ASP A 50 4.91 17.87 -4.17
C ASP A 50 5.33 18.08 -5.63
N GLY A 51 6.60 18.46 -5.85
CA GLY A 51 7.17 18.77 -7.17
C GLY A 51 7.23 17.58 -8.15
N SER A 52 6.58 16.47 -7.80
CA SER A 52 6.34 15.25 -8.55
C SER A 52 5.04 15.27 -9.36
N GLN A 53 4.20 16.31 -9.22
CA GLN A 53 2.99 16.49 -10.01
C GLN A 53 3.30 16.65 -11.50
N HIS A 54 2.49 16.00 -12.34
CA HIS A 54 2.46 16.23 -13.78
C HIS A 54 1.02 16.34 -14.26
N TYR A 55 0.81 17.06 -15.36
CA TYR A 55 -0.52 17.20 -15.93
C TYR A 55 -0.87 15.97 -16.76
N SER A 56 -1.98 15.30 -16.41
CA SER A 56 -2.53 14.21 -17.22
C SER A 56 -3.45 14.79 -18.29
N VAL A 57 -3.10 14.58 -19.56
CA VAL A 57 -3.94 15.02 -20.69
C VAL A 57 -5.26 14.24 -20.73
N GLU A 58 -5.23 12.96 -20.37
CA GLU A 58 -6.41 12.08 -20.38
C GLU A 58 -7.44 12.51 -19.33
N LEU A 59 -6.97 12.88 -18.13
CA LEU A 59 -7.85 13.30 -17.03
C LEU A 59 -8.11 14.80 -17.01
N ALA A 60 -7.37 15.58 -17.81
CA ALA A 60 -7.37 17.04 -17.80
C ALA A 60 -7.12 17.65 -16.40
N GLU A 61 -6.26 17.01 -15.60
CA GLU A 61 -6.00 17.37 -14.20
C GLU A 61 -4.51 17.16 -13.85
N PRO A 62 -3.96 17.90 -12.88
CA PRO A 62 -2.68 17.57 -12.27
C PRO A 62 -2.80 16.29 -11.44
N VAL A 63 -1.89 15.35 -11.69
CA VAL A 63 -1.86 14.05 -11.03
C VAL A 63 -0.48 13.75 -10.46
N VAL A 64 -0.47 12.92 -9.43
CA VAL A 64 0.74 12.30 -8.87
C VAL A 64 0.68 10.81 -9.18
N LEU A 65 1.80 10.26 -9.64
CA LEU A 65 1.93 8.82 -9.81
C LEU A 65 2.18 8.19 -8.44
N GLN A 66 1.36 7.20 -8.09
CA GLN A 66 1.51 6.42 -6.87
C GLN A 66 1.49 4.93 -7.18
N THR A 67 2.12 4.16 -6.32
CA THR A 67 1.96 2.71 -6.30
C THR A 67 0.84 2.36 -5.33
N LYS A 68 -0.20 1.67 -5.83
CA LYS A 68 -1.23 1.07 -5.00
C LYS A 68 -0.80 -0.34 -4.62
N LEU A 69 -0.62 -0.56 -3.32
CA LEU A 69 -0.36 -1.86 -2.71
C LEU A 69 -1.63 -2.33 -2.02
N GLU A 70 -2.06 -3.56 -2.30
CA GLU A 70 -3.25 -4.16 -1.70
C GLU A 70 -2.86 -5.48 -1.06
N LEU A 71 -3.25 -5.68 0.21
CA LEU A 71 -3.04 -6.94 0.88
C LEU A 71 -4.21 -7.33 1.78
N VAL A 72 -4.33 -8.63 2.02
CA VAL A 72 -5.30 -9.18 2.97
C VAL A 72 -4.55 -9.82 4.11
N CYS A 73 -4.99 -9.53 5.33
CA CYS A 73 -4.39 -10.04 6.55
C CYS A 73 -5.42 -10.43 7.62
N GLU A 74 -4.98 -11.15 8.64
CA GLU A 74 -5.75 -11.36 9.86
C GLU A 74 -5.88 -10.07 10.70
N ASP A 75 -6.93 -10.01 11.52
CA ASP A 75 -7.26 -8.80 12.28
C ASP A 75 -6.18 -8.40 13.30
N ASP A 76 -5.52 -9.38 13.90
CA ASP A 76 -4.45 -9.19 14.89
C ASP A 76 -3.14 -8.64 14.28
N THR A 77 -2.97 -8.82 12.97
CA THR A 77 -1.75 -8.49 12.25
C THR A 77 -1.90 -7.16 11.50
N ALA A 78 -3.13 -6.66 11.35
CA ALA A 78 -3.43 -5.46 10.57
C ALA A 78 -2.65 -4.23 11.06
N ASP A 79 -2.66 -3.95 12.36
CA ASP A 79 -1.98 -2.77 12.92
C ASP A 79 -0.46 -2.82 12.70
N LEU A 80 0.16 -4.00 12.85
CA LEU A 80 1.58 -4.20 12.56
C LEU A 80 1.92 -3.89 11.09
N LEU A 81 1.09 -4.37 10.16
CA LEU A 81 1.32 -4.15 8.73
C LEU A 81 1.11 -2.68 8.35
N VAL A 82 0.10 -2.02 8.92
CA VAL A 82 -0.12 -0.58 8.75
C VAL A 82 1.10 0.19 9.24
N ASP A 83 1.62 -0.11 10.43
CA ASP A 83 2.80 0.55 10.99
C ASP A 83 4.03 0.39 10.11
N LEU A 84 4.27 -0.81 9.58
CA LEU A 84 5.38 -1.06 8.64
C LEU A 84 5.20 -0.24 7.35
N ILE A 85 4.00 -0.22 6.77
CA ILE A 85 3.71 0.54 5.56
C ILE A 85 3.92 2.04 5.81
N VAL A 86 3.42 2.59 6.92
CA VAL A 86 3.55 4.02 7.24
C VAL A 86 5.01 4.38 7.46
N ARG A 87 5.75 3.59 8.26
CA ARG A 87 7.15 3.85 8.60
C ARG A 87 8.06 3.82 7.37
N HIS A 88 7.88 2.82 6.50
CA HIS A 88 8.74 2.64 5.33
C HIS A 88 8.22 3.40 4.09
N GLY A 89 6.94 3.74 4.04
CA GLY A 89 6.30 4.52 2.98
C GLY A 89 6.52 6.03 3.11
N HIS A 90 6.88 6.53 4.29
CA HIS A 90 7.18 7.93 4.51
C HIS A 90 8.39 8.39 3.66
N ALA A 91 8.20 9.45 2.87
CA ALA A 91 9.17 10.00 1.94
C ALA A 91 9.71 11.38 2.37
N GLY A 92 9.48 11.81 3.62
CA GLY A 92 9.91 13.12 4.13
C GLY A 92 8.96 14.27 3.78
N GLN A 93 7.82 13.99 3.16
CA GLN A 93 6.76 14.95 2.82
C GLN A 93 5.64 14.89 3.87
N VAL A 94 4.93 16.01 4.08
CA VAL A 94 3.83 16.14 5.06
C VAL A 94 2.76 15.07 4.88
N CYS A 95 2.47 14.68 3.63
CA CYS A 95 1.66 13.51 3.30
C CYS A 95 2.34 12.79 2.13
N SER A 96 2.86 11.59 2.37
CA SER A 96 3.57 10.79 1.34
C SER A 96 2.67 9.75 0.67
N GLY A 97 1.38 9.75 1.00
CA GLY A 97 0.46 8.67 0.66
C GLY A 97 -0.62 8.44 1.72
N TRP A 98 -1.45 7.43 1.48
CA TRP A 98 -2.58 7.07 2.34
C TRP A 98 -2.62 5.56 2.55
N VAL A 99 -3.13 5.13 3.70
CA VAL A 99 -3.42 3.73 4.01
C VAL A 99 -4.88 3.63 4.41
N HIS A 100 -5.63 2.79 3.71
CA HIS A 100 -7.01 2.46 4.04
C HIS A 100 -7.07 1.04 4.60
N VAL A 101 -7.86 0.86 5.65
CA VAL A 101 -8.09 -0.44 6.28
C VAL A 101 -9.59 -0.72 6.23
N HIS A 102 -9.95 -1.83 5.61
CA HIS A 102 -11.34 -2.26 5.46
C HIS A 102 -11.53 -3.60 6.18
N VAL A 103 -12.72 -3.81 6.74
CA VAL A 103 -13.14 -5.13 7.20
C VAL A 103 -13.35 -6.01 5.97
N LEU A 104 -12.73 -7.19 5.94
CA LEU A 104 -12.95 -8.17 4.90
C LEU A 104 -13.84 -9.29 5.43
N GLU A 105 -15.04 -9.42 4.86
CA GLU A 105 -16.02 -10.40 5.30
C GLU A 105 -15.66 -11.84 4.89
N ARG A 106 -15.16 -12.02 3.66
CA ARG A 106 -14.87 -13.36 3.13
C ARG A 106 -13.76 -13.33 2.10
N ARG A 107 -12.94 -14.38 2.09
CA ARG A 107 -12.03 -14.73 1.00
C ARG A 107 -12.32 -16.15 0.53
N ILE A 108 -12.37 -16.36 -0.78
CA ILE A 108 -12.58 -17.68 -1.38
C ILE A 108 -11.36 -18.00 -2.25
N PRO A 109 -10.67 -19.13 -2.04
CA PRO A 109 -9.62 -19.57 -2.95
C PRO A 109 -10.24 -20.00 -4.28
N ILE A 110 -9.62 -19.60 -5.39
CA ILE A 110 -9.92 -20.15 -6.72
C ILE A 110 -9.02 -21.39 -6.88
N GLY A 111 -9.64 -22.52 -7.24
CA GLY A 111 -8.96 -23.78 -7.55
C GLY A 111 -9.36 -24.27 -8.93
#